data_AF-L2FWM7-F1
#
_entry.id   AF-L2FWM7-F1
#
_cell.length_a   1.000
_cell.length_b   1.000
_cell.length_c   1.000
_cell.angle_alpha   90.00
_cell.angle_beta   90.00
_cell.angle_gamma   90.00
#
_symmetry.space_group_name_H-M   'P 1'
#
loop_
_entity.id
_entity.type
_entity.pdbx_description
1 polymer ?
#
loop_
_entity_poly.entity_id
_entity_poly.type
_entity_poly.pdbx_seq_one_letter_code
_entity_poly.pdbx_strand_id
1 'polypeptide(L)'
;MSVYRVVGLPTGLSKASTKETLDELFGTETQTIVRSLGLYPHADYLVAIVMFFPVPSPLLKGRSWKFDKVLSFEGRVRRVRVEIDTTFLGFTPLNVVEDTDDSRIDCVVVSEFGSHSFESWKDGGGQFMWLVDDDTAFPPNVRVLLYGYNASPRGSESSQNLTDFGDQLAISVRSIRPLSNTPTQAKPRPIAFIAHGLGGLVVKEAMYSLAKKDEFNAHCTCGLVFFGVPHQGLLVKPWLRLIKEQPSQQLVENLKPGSPYLKRLDKSFQDAISVKGLKVVSILEEMNTQNTQKNSSGAVGWTGDGELLVPISSALGHWPKSVSLVHVAINRKHDSLPKFRGRFDEDYQTFKHCLQDMWATAVEDVRRRFTADRKPTYSNIPLVEEKLREALSEKNLPVGLIPIWPDPQNENATDIPTDVDLIAIHGVGGHAVRTWTCGDRLWLRDFVPLDFPRARVLTFGFDGSVVFNASKSSIANIAAQLLSGIQQLRKSKAEAAERKLIFICHGIGGIVFKQARWRE
;
A
#
# COMPACT_ATOMS: atom_id res chain seq x y z
N MET A 1 3.84 14.59 -28.80
CA MET A 1 2.45 14.09 -28.62
C MET A 1 1.91 14.72 -27.35
N SER A 2 0.98 15.68 -27.44
CA SER A 2 0.53 16.45 -26.28
C SER A 2 -0.62 15.72 -25.58
N VAL A 3 -0.52 15.60 -24.25
CA VAL A 3 -1.54 15.00 -23.38
C VAL A 3 -2.34 16.11 -22.71
N TYR A 4 -3.65 15.91 -22.60
CA TYR A 4 -4.59 16.88 -22.05
C TYR A 4 -5.43 16.23 -20.97
N ARG A 5 -5.75 17.00 -19.94
CA ARG A 5 -6.80 16.67 -18.98
C ARG A 5 -8.08 17.38 -19.37
N VAL A 6 -9.18 16.65 -19.39
CA VAL A 6 -10.53 17.17 -19.65
C VAL A 6 -11.35 17.02 -18.38
N VAL A 7 -11.95 18.10 -17.91
CA VAL A 7 -12.67 18.20 -16.63
C VAL A 7 -14.09 18.72 -16.91
N GLY A 8 -15.06 18.27 -16.11
CA GLY A 8 -16.45 18.72 -16.23
C GLY A 8 -17.30 17.89 -17.20
N LEU A 9 -16.85 16.69 -17.58
CA LEU A 9 -17.63 15.77 -18.41
C LEU A 9 -18.81 15.19 -17.61
N PRO A 10 -20.01 14.98 -18.20
CA PRO A 10 -21.13 14.40 -17.46
C PRO A 10 -20.85 12.99 -16.94
N THR A 11 -21.46 12.64 -15.80
CA THR A 11 -21.50 11.26 -15.32
C THR A 11 -22.27 10.36 -16.29
N GLY A 12 -21.93 9.07 -16.33
CA GLY A 12 -22.54 8.08 -17.22
C GLY A 12 -21.85 7.92 -18.59
N LEU A 13 -20.95 8.83 -18.99
CA LEU A 13 -20.20 8.65 -20.22
C LEU A 13 -19.23 7.47 -20.13
N SER A 14 -19.15 6.71 -21.22
CA SER A 14 -18.07 5.76 -21.50
C SER A 14 -16.87 6.46 -22.15
N LYS A 15 -15.75 5.75 -22.32
CA LYS A 15 -14.63 6.26 -23.13
C LYS A 15 -15.04 6.53 -24.59
N ALA A 16 -15.92 5.70 -25.16
CA ALA A 16 -16.40 5.85 -26.53
C ALA A 16 -17.28 7.10 -26.69
N SER A 17 -18.28 7.28 -25.84
CA SER A 17 -19.15 8.46 -25.88
C SER A 17 -18.41 9.75 -25.50
N THR A 18 -17.40 9.67 -24.62
CA THR A 18 -16.49 10.80 -24.35
C THR A 18 -15.69 11.18 -25.59
N LYS A 19 -15.21 10.20 -26.35
CA LYS A 19 -14.50 10.44 -27.62
C LYS A 19 -15.42 11.16 -28.61
N GLU A 20 -16.63 10.64 -28.84
CA GLU A 20 -17.63 11.25 -29.73
C GLU A 20 -17.94 12.69 -29.32
N THR A 21 -18.13 12.94 -28.03
CA THR A 21 -18.37 14.28 -27.47
C THR A 21 -17.23 15.26 -27.80
N LEU A 22 -15.98 14.81 -27.73
CA LEU A 22 -14.81 15.65 -28.01
C LEU A 22 -14.57 15.84 -29.51
N ASP A 23 -14.88 14.83 -30.32
CA ASP A 23 -14.87 14.95 -31.78
C ASP A 23 -15.94 15.95 -32.26
N GLU A 24 -17.13 15.97 -31.65
CA GLU A 24 -18.15 17.00 -31.90
C GLU A 24 -17.74 18.41 -31.44
N LEU A 25 -16.82 18.51 -30.46
CA LEU A 25 -16.31 19.78 -29.96
C LEU A 25 -15.29 20.40 -30.92
N PHE A 26 -14.43 19.57 -31.52
CA PHE A 26 -13.30 20.03 -32.34
C PHE A 26 -13.43 19.75 -33.84
N GLY A 27 -14.43 18.98 -34.24
CA GLY A 27 -14.59 18.49 -35.62
C GLY A 27 -13.87 17.16 -35.85
N THR A 28 -14.25 16.48 -36.94
CA THR A 28 -13.77 15.13 -37.29
C THR A 28 -12.36 15.11 -37.88
N GLU A 29 -11.74 16.26 -38.09
CA GLU A 29 -10.36 16.38 -38.60
C GLU A 29 -9.32 15.98 -37.56
N THR A 30 -9.70 15.93 -36.28
CA THR A 30 -8.86 15.47 -35.17
C THR A 30 -9.26 14.07 -34.73
N GLN A 31 -8.28 13.17 -34.66
CA GLN A 31 -8.42 11.90 -33.96
C GLN A 31 -8.28 12.12 -32.45
N THR A 32 -9.35 11.85 -31.71
CA THR A 32 -9.34 11.85 -30.24
C THR A 32 -9.07 10.45 -29.68
N ILE A 33 -8.14 10.35 -28.72
CA ILE A 33 -7.85 9.13 -27.95
C ILE A 33 -8.11 9.41 -26.47
N VAL A 34 -9.13 8.75 -25.90
CA VAL A 34 -9.45 8.82 -24.47
C VAL A 34 -8.70 7.71 -23.73
N ARG A 35 -7.64 8.08 -23.01
CA ARG A 35 -6.76 7.14 -22.29
C ARG A 35 -7.34 6.72 -20.95
N SER A 36 -7.80 7.69 -20.17
CA SER A 36 -8.48 7.43 -18.90
C SER A 36 -9.81 8.18 -18.84
N LEU A 37 -10.69 7.67 -17.97
CA LEU A 37 -11.94 8.30 -17.60
C LEU A 37 -12.21 7.89 -16.15
N GLY A 38 -12.57 8.84 -15.29
CA GLY A 38 -12.84 8.55 -13.89
C GLY A 38 -13.69 9.63 -13.23
N LEU A 39 -14.49 9.21 -12.25
CA LEU A 39 -15.36 10.12 -11.50
C LEU A 39 -14.53 11.03 -10.60
N TYR A 40 -14.81 12.33 -10.67
CA TYR A 40 -14.16 13.28 -9.79
C TYR A 40 -14.65 13.08 -8.35
N PRO A 41 -13.76 13.04 -7.34
CA PRO A 41 -14.18 12.63 -5.99
C PRO A 41 -15.17 13.56 -5.25
N HIS A 42 -15.40 14.81 -5.71
CA HIS A 42 -16.26 15.81 -5.04
C HIS A 42 -17.42 16.33 -5.85
N ALA A 43 -17.54 15.89 -7.09
CA ALA A 43 -18.48 16.50 -8.00
C ALA A 43 -19.01 15.47 -8.96
N ASP A 44 -20.26 15.67 -9.38
CA ASP A 44 -20.94 14.83 -10.36
C ASP A 44 -20.42 15.13 -11.78
N TYR A 45 -19.12 14.97 -11.99
CA TYR A 45 -18.50 15.02 -13.29
C TYR A 45 -17.34 14.03 -13.41
N LEU A 46 -17.09 13.58 -14.64
CA LEU A 46 -15.96 12.79 -15.04
C LEU A 46 -14.77 13.68 -15.42
N VAL A 47 -13.58 13.14 -15.20
CA VAL A 47 -12.32 13.65 -15.70
C VAL A 47 -11.73 12.63 -16.66
N ALA A 48 -11.20 13.09 -17.79
CA ALA A 48 -10.56 12.25 -18.78
C ALA A 48 -9.13 12.69 -19.06
N ILE A 49 -8.27 11.73 -19.40
CA ILE A 49 -6.98 12.01 -20.02
C ILE A 49 -7.11 11.72 -21.50
N VAL A 50 -6.78 12.70 -22.32
CA VAL A 50 -7.03 12.70 -23.75
C VAL A 50 -5.78 13.08 -24.52
N MET A 51 -5.63 12.49 -25.69
CA MET A 51 -4.62 12.85 -26.67
C MET A 51 -5.30 13.15 -28.02
N PHE A 52 -4.79 14.13 -28.76
CA PHE A 52 -5.36 14.59 -30.02
C PHE A 52 -4.37 14.55 -31.18
N PHE A 53 -4.80 14.06 -32.35
CA PHE A 53 -3.99 13.98 -33.58
C PHE A 53 -4.76 14.42 -34.83
N PRO A 54 -4.42 15.58 -35.44
CA PRO A 54 -3.57 16.65 -34.93
C PRO A 54 -4.21 17.36 -33.73
N VAL A 55 -3.42 18.18 -33.02
CA VAL A 55 -3.94 19.03 -31.92
C VAL A 55 -4.95 20.04 -32.48
N PRO A 56 -6.18 20.12 -31.92
CA PRO A 56 -7.20 21.07 -32.35
C PRO A 56 -6.68 22.51 -32.32
N SER A 57 -7.10 23.31 -33.30
CA SER A 57 -6.65 24.70 -33.43
C SER A 57 -6.87 25.55 -32.16
N PRO A 58 -7.95 25.40 -31.36
CA PRO A 58 -8.10 26.15 -30.11
C PRO A 58 -7.04 25.82 -29.05
N LEU A 59 -6.47 24.61 -29.10
CA LEU A 59 -5.53 24.09 -28.09
C LEU A 59 -4.06 24.33 -28.47
N LEU A 60 -3.77 24.97 -29.61
CA LEU A 60 -2.41 25.22 -30.07
C LEU A 60 -1.66 26.25 -29.21
N LYS A 61 -2.37 27.16 -28.55
CA LYS A 61 -1.80 28.21 -27.69
C LYS A 61 -2.50 28.25 -26.34
N GLY A 62 -1.70 28.22 -25.28
CA GLY A 62 -2.19 28.27 -23.91
C GLY A 62 -1.91 26.98 -23.13
N ARG A 63 -2.45 26.90 -21.91
CA ARG A 63 -2.36 25.72 -21.04
C ARG A 63 -3.70 25.33 -20.41
N SER A 64 -4.73 26.14 -20.60
CA SER A 64 -6.08 25.90 -20.08
C SER A 64 -7.10 26.60 -20.98
N TRP A 65 -8.20 25.91 -21.26
CA TRP A 65 -9.26 26.36 -22.16
C TRP A 65 -10.62 25.94 -21.60
N LYS A 66 -11.63 26.77 -21.80
CA LYS A 66 -13.00 26.52 -21.32
C LYS A 66 -13.97 26.56 -22.48
N PHE A 67 -14.86 25.59 -22.53
CA PHE A 67 -15.85 25.44 -23.59
C PHE A 67 -17.23 25.22 -22.95
N ASP A 68 -18.20 26.06 -23.33
CA ASP A 68 -19.61 25.82 -22.99
C ASP A 68 -20.27 25.09 -24.16
N LYS A 69 -20.75 23.86 -23.95
CA LYS A 69 -21.36 23.03 -24.99
C LYS A 69 -22.69 22.47 -24.52
N VAL A 70 -23.62 22.30 -25.45
CA VAL A 70 -24.86 21.54 -25.22
C VAL A 70 -24.60 20.11 -25.67
N LEU A 71 -24.63 19.16 -24.74
CA LEU A 71 -24.41 17.75 -24.98
C LEU A 71 -25.72 16.99 -24.89
N SER A 72 -25.92 16.07 -25.83
CA SER A 72 -27.02 15.10 -25.82
C SER A 72 -26.47 13.75 -25.39
N PHE A 73 -26.86 13.25 -24.22
CA PHE A 73 -26.45 11.93 -23.75
C PHE A 73 -27.60 11.30 -22.97
N GLU A 74 -27.80 9.99 -23.13
CA GLU A 74 -28.90 9.23 -22.49
C GLU A 74 -30.30 9.86 -22.69
N GLY A 75 -30.56 10.46 -23.87
CA GLY A 75 -31.83 11.13 -24.15
C GLY A 75 -32.05 12.46 -23.42
N ARG A 76 -31.03 12.97 -22.71
CA ARG A 76 -31.05 14.28 -22.04
C ARG A 76 -30.15 15.26 -22.76
N VAL A 77 -30.63 16.49 -22.90
CA VAL A 77 -29.86 17.62 -23.42
C VAL A 77 -29.42 18.48 -22.23
N ARG A 78 -28.11 18.60 -22.00
CA ARG A 78 -27.56 19.43 -20.91
C ARG A 78 -26.50 20.38 -21.44
N ARG A 79 -26.55 21.63 -20.96
CA ARG A 79 -25.44 22.56 -21.14
C ARG A 79 -24.36 22.22 -20.10
N VAL A 80 -23.16 21.96 -20.57
CA VAL A 80 -22.02 21.52 -19.78
C VAL A 80 -20.85 22.43 -20.07
N ARG A 81 -20.11 22.80 -19.03
CA ARG A 81 -18.84 23.49 -19.15
C ARG A 81 -17.71 22.47 -19.05
N VAL A 82 -16.99 22.33 -20.14
CA VAL A 82 -15.81 21.46 -20.21
C VAL A 82 -14.56 22.32 -20.11
N GLU A 83 -13.66 21.98 -19.20
CA GLU A 83 -12.36 22.60 -19.08
C GLU A 83 -11.28 21.62 -19.57
N ILE A 84 -10.36 22.11 -20.39
CA ILE A 84 -9.24 21.32 -20.89
C ILE A 84 -7.97 22.01 -20.43
N ASP A 85 -7.00 21.25 -19.90
CA ASP A 85 -5.73 21.80 -19.45
C ASP A 85 -4.54 20.85 -19.67
N THR A 86 -3.33 21.40 -19.66
CA THR A 86 -2.06 20.66 -19.73
C THR A 86 -1.27 20.74 -18.42
N THR A 87 -1.91 21.18 -17.34
CA THR A 87 -1.25 21.45 -16.05
C THR A 87 -1.48 20.36 -15.03
N PHE A 88 -2.57 19.62 -15.15
CA PHE A 88 -2.94 18.50 -14.28
C PHE A 88 -3.03 18.87 -12.79
N LEU A 89 -3.27 20.15 -12.45
CA LEU A 89 -3.33 20.62 -11.06
C LEU A 89 -4.51 20.01 -10.30
N GLY A 90 -4.27 19.51 -9.08
CA GLY A 90 -5.23 18.76 -8.27
C GLY A 90 -5.36 17.30 -8.71
N PHE A 91 -6.45 16.65 -8.30
CA PHE A 91 -6.69 15.25 -8.62
C PHE A 91 -7.12 15.03 -10.07
N THR A 92 -6.56 13.97 -10.66
CA THR A 92 -6.92 13.44 -11.96
C THR A 92 -7.14 11.93 -11.79
N PRO A 93 -8.41 11.48 -11.67
CA PRO A 93 -8.75 10.06 -11.67
C PRO A 93 -8.25 9.34 -12.93
N LEU A 94 -7.60 8.20 -12.74
CA LEU A 94 -7.03 7.40 -13.83
C LEU A 94 -7.90 6.21 -14.22
N ASN A 95 -8.83 5.81 -13.35
CA ASN A 95 -9.76 4.71 -13.58
C ASN A 95 -11.13 4.99 -12.94
N VAL A 96 -12.12 4.17 -13.31
CA VAL A 96 -13.43 4.11 -12.66
C VAL A 96 -13.41 3.00 -11.63
N VAL A 97 -13.84 3.33 -10.41
CA VAL A 97 -14.09 2.36 -9.34
C VAL A 97 -15.46 2.66 -8.76
N GLU A 98 -16.31 1.65 -8.66
CA GLU A 98 -17.67 1.80 -8.13
C GLU A 98 -17.64 2.26 -6.67
N ASP A 99 -18.50 3.23 -6.34
CA ASP A 99 -18.50 3.89 -5.03
C ASP A 99 -19.11 3.02 -3.91
N THR A 100 -19.67 1.86 -4.27
CA THR A 100 -20.39 0.93 -3.39
C THR A 100 -19.49 -0.07 -2.67
N ASP A 101 -18.20 -0.10 -2.97
CA ASP A 101 -17.29 -1.13 -2.45
C ASP A 101 -16.72 -0.78 -1.06
N ASP A 102 -17.17 -1.54 -0.06
CA ASP A 102 -16.67 -1.54 1.33
C ASP A 102 -15.18 -1.90 1.47
N SER A 103 -14.54 -2.33 0.37
CA SER A 103 -13.14 -2.72 0.27
C SER A 103 -12.30 -1.78 -0.60
N ARG A 104 -12.86 -0.67 -1.10
CA ARG A 104 -12.15 0.27 -1.97
C ARG A 104 -10.86 0.79 -1.32
N ILE A 105 -9.82 0.97 -2.13
CA ILE A 105 -8.53 1.54 -1.73
C ILE A 105 -8.28 2.81 -2.55
N ASP A 106 -7.88 3.91 -1.91
CA ASP A 106 -7.39 5.09 -2.62
C ASP A 106 -5.88 4.99 -2.84
N CYS A 107 -5.41 5.14 -4.07
CA CYS A 107 -3.99 5.25 -4.40
C CYS A 107 -3.71 6.65 -4.97
N VAL A 108 -2.99 7.48 -4.20
CA VAL A 108 -2.63 8.83 -4.60
C VAL A 108 -1.21 8.86 -5.17
N VAL A 109 -1.07 9.30 -6.41
CA VAL A 109 0.19 9.35 -7.13
C VAL A 109 0.71 10.78 -7.19
N VAL A 110 1.91 11.04 -6.68
CA VAL A 110 2.49 12.38 -6.52
C VAL A 110 3.81 12.49 -7.28
N SER A 111 3.82 13.28 -8.34
CA SER A 111 4.98 13.46 -9.23
C SER A 111 6.08 14.31 -8.61
N GLU A 112 7.26 14.31 -9.23
CA GLU A 112 8.40 15.13 -8.80
C GLU A 112 8.20 16.64 -9.04
N PHE A 113 8.88 17.45 -8.22
CA PHE A 113 8.94 18.89 -8.36
C PHE A 113 9.52 19.30 -9.73
N GLY A 114 8.84 20.23 -10.40
CA GLY A 114 9.23 20.72 -11.72
C GLY A 114 9.02 19.76 -12.87
N SER A 115 8.34 18.62 -12.63
CA SER A 115 7.95 17.68 -13.66
C SER A 115 6.47 17.82 -14.04
N HIS A 116 6.10 17.43 -15.26
CA HIS A 116 4.70 17.41 -15.69
C HIS A 116 4.01 16.15 -15.15
N SER A 117 2.92 16.30 -14.38
CA SER A 117 2.37 15.23 -13.56
C SER A 117 2.08 13.93 -14.30
N PHE A 118 1.60 13.98 -15.54
CA PHE A 118 1.38 12.78 -16.36
C PHE A 118 2.68 12.19 -16.92
N GLU A 119 3.61 13.04 -17.35
CA GLU A 119 4.80 12.63 -18.10
C GLU A 119 5.87 12.03 -17.18
N SER A 120 5.80 12.31 -15.87
CA SER A 120 6.67 11.69 -14.87
C SER A 120 6.49 10.17 -14.80
N TRP A 121 5.33 9.64 -15.21
CA TRP A 121 5.00 8.20 -15.09
C TRP A 121 4.89 7.50 -16.45
N LYS A 122 5.14 8.23 -17.53
CA LYS A 122 5.11 7.71 -18.89
C LYS A 122 6.52 7.32 -19.32
N ASP A 123 6.64 6.23 -20.07
CA ASP A 123 7.85 5.86 -20.77
C ASP A 123 8.47 7.08 -21.47
N GLY A 124 9.76 7.32 -21.21
CA GLY A 124 10.49 8.44 -21.79
C GLY A 124 10.67 8.34 -23.31
N GLY A 125 10.66 7.12 -23.86
CA GLY A 125 10.80 6.86 -25.30
C GLY A 125 9.49 6.53 -26.02
N GLY A 126 8.39 6.33 -25.29
CA GLY A 126 7.16 5.74 -25.81
C GLY A 126 5.88 6.44 -25.35
N GLN A 127 4.76 5.75 -25.48
CA GLN A 127 3.45 6.22 -25.01
C GLN A 127 2.94 5.44 -23.80
N PHE A 128 3.63 4.37 -23.40
CA PHE A 128 3.21 3.52 -22.30
C PHE A 128 3.26 4.28 -20.97
N MET A 129 2.14 4.33 -20.26
CA MET A 129 2.00 4.96 -18.95
C MET A 129 1.38 3.91 -18.03
N TRP A 130 2.22 3.26 -17.23
CA TRP A 130 1.85 2.04 -16.51
C TRP A 130 0.69 2.22 -15.52
N LEU A 131 0.44 3.44 -15.03
CA LEU A 131 -0.71 3.71 -14.16
C LEU A 131 -2.07 3.65 -14.89
N VAL A 132 -2.06 3.76 -16.23
CA VAL A 132 -3.27 3.80 -17.06
C VAL A 132 -3.34 2.61 -18.02
N ASP A 133 -2.19 2.17 -18.54
CA ASP A 133 -2.12 1.23 -19.66
C ASP A 133 -1.91 -0.23 -19.24
N ASP A 134 -1.57 -0.50 -17.97
CA ASP A 134 -1.52 -1.86 -17.43
C ASP A 134 -2.73 -2.11 -16.52
N ASP A 135 -3.68 -2.88 -17.03
CA ASP A 135 -4.91 -3.28 -16.34
C ASP A 135 -4.68 -4.26 -15.19
N THR A 136 -3.46 -4.80 -15.06
CA THR A 136 -3.08 -5.72 -13.99
C THR A 136 -2.17 -5.08 -12.95
N ALA A 137 -1.85 -3.79 -13.08
CA ALA A 137 -1.08 -3.02 -12.10
C ALA A 137 -1.86 -2.80 -10.79
N PHE A 138 -3.18 -2.65 -10.91
CA PHE A 138 -4.08 -2.30 -9.81
C PHE A 138 -5.29 -3.24 -9.80
N PRO A 139 -5.65 -3.80 -8.64
CA PRO A 139 -6.92 -4.51 -8.48
C PRO A 139 -8.13 -3.62 -8.80
N PRO A 140 -9.28 -4.20 -9.18
CA PRO A 140 -10.49 -3.44 -9.56
C PRO A 140 -11.01 -2.48 -8.48
N ASN A 141 -10.75 -2.76 -7.21
CA ASN A 141 -11.17 -1.95 -6.06
C ASN A 141 -10.16 -0.82 -5.71
N VAL A 142 -9.06 -0.66 -6.45
CA VAL A 142 -8.10 0.44 -6.24
C VAL A 142 -8.42 1.63 -7.13
N ARG A 143 -8.76 2.75 -6.53
CA ARG A 143 -8.96 4.03 -7.22
C ARG A 143 -7.64 4.78 -7.31
N VAL A 144 -7.13 4.97 -8.53
CA VAL A 144 -5.86 5.63 -8.78
C VAL A 144 -6.10 7.11 -9.10
N LEU A 145 -5.48 7.99 -8.32
CA LEU A 145 -5.64 9.44 -8.40
C LEU A 145 -4.27 10.09 -8.59
N LEU A 146 -4.00 10.59 -9.79
CA LEU A 146 -2.82 11.42 -10.03
C LEU A 146 -3.03 12.80 -9.42
N TYR A 147 -2.08 13.28 -8.63
CA TYR A 147 -2.12 14.59 -7.99
C TYR A 147 -1.05 15.51 -8.56
N GLY A 148 -1.48 16.57 -9.25
CA GLY A 148 -0.59 17.63 -9.70
C GLY A 148 -0.59 18.82 -8.75
N TYR A 149 0.56 19.45 -8.59
CA TYR A 149 0.75 20.66 -7.80
C TYR A 149 1.68 21.62 -8.54
N ASN A 150 1.57 22.92 -8.27
CA ASN A 150 2.35 23.92 -8.99
C ASN A 150 3.81 23.91 -8.55
N ALA A 151 4.59 23.07 -9.23
CA ALA A 151 5.97 22.80 -8.89
C ALA A 151 6.99 23.49 -9.81
N SER A 152 6.59 24.52 -10.55
CA SER A 152 7.45 25.13 -11.58
C SER A 152 8.73 25.74 -10.96
N PRO A 153 9.93 25.19 -11.23
CA PRO A 153 11.17 25.66 -10.62
C PRO A 153 11.69 26.94 -11.27
N ARG A 154 11.25 27.21 -12.51
CA ARG A 154 11.71 28.31 -13.37
C ARG A 154 10.55 29.21 -13.77
N GLY A 155 10.74 30.52 -13.63
CA GLY A 155 9.76 31.54 -14.03
C GLY A 155 8.48 31.54 -13.17
N SER A 156 8.56 30.97 -11.97
CA SER A 156 7.47 30.99 -11.00
C SER A 156 7.65 32.19 -10.07
N GLU A 157 6.60 32.99 -9.93
CA GLU A 157 6.50 34.04 -8.91
C GLU A 157 6.08 33.47 -7.54
N SER A 158 5.78 32.16 -7.47
CA SER A 158 5.32 31.51 -6.24
C SER A 158 6.46 31.30 -5.25
N SER A 159 6.25 31.71 -4.00
CA SER A 159 7.12 31.46 -2.84
C SER A 159 6.70 30.25 -2.03
N GLN A 160 5.80 29.39 -2.55
CA GLN A 160 5.35 28.19 -1.85
C GLN A 160 6.51 27.25 -1.52
N ASN A 161 6.46 26.66 -0.34
CA ASN A 161 7.42 25.69 0.14
C ASN A 161 6.83 24.27 0.22
N LEU A 162 7.65 23.28 0.61
CA LEU A 162 7.22 21.89 0.73
C LEU A 162 6.08 21.70 1.76
N THR A 163 6.09 22.45 2.86
CA THR A 163 5.02 22.42 3.86
C THR A 163 3.70 22.90 3.25
N ASP A 164 3.70 23.96 2.45
CA ASP A 164 2.50 24.45 1.77
C ASP A 164 1.94 23.40 0.81
N PHE A 165 2.80 22.73 0.04
CA PHE A 165 2.37 21.65 -0.86
C PHE A 165 1.83 20.44 -0.09
N GLY A 166 2.46 20.07 1.03
CA GLY A 166 2.00 18.99 1.89
C GLY A 166 0.65 19.29 2.56
N ASP A 167 0.46 20.50 3.07
CA ASP A 167 -0.82 20.95 3.62
C ASP A 167 -1.93 20.95 2.54
N GLN A 168 -1.63 21.39 1.32
CA GLN A 168 -2.56 21.33 0.20
C GLN A 168 -2.93 19.90 -0.18
N LEU A 169 -1.95 18.99 -0.22
CA LEU A 169 -2.20 17.57 -0.46
C LEU A 169 -3.05 16.97 0.67
N ALA A 170 -2.76 17.27 1.94
CA ALA A 170 -3.55 16.81 3.08
C ALA A 170 -5.00 17.31 3.00
N ILE A 171 -5.22 18.59 2.69
CA ILE A 171 -6.57 19.16 2.49
C ILE A 171 -7.29 18.44 1.34
N SER A 172 -6.59 18.18 0.24
CA SER A 172 -7.15 17.48 -0.91
C SER A 172 -7.50 16.02 -0.54
N VAL A 173 -6.63 15.32 0.19
CA VAL A 173 -6.94 13.96 0.69
C VAL A 173 -8.15 13.96 1.61
N ARG A 174 -8.27 14.95 2.50
CA ARG A 174 -9.45 15.09 3.38
C ARG A 174 -10.72 15.36 2.58
N SER A 175 -10.62 16.14 1.51
CA SER A 175 -11.77 16.38 0.66
C SER A 175 -12.26 15.03 0.13
N ILE A 176 -11.41 14.20 -0.51
CA ILE A 176 -11.81 12.93 -1.18
C ILE A 176 -12.27 11.84 -0.21
N ARG A 177 -12.14 12.09 1.10
CA ARG A 177 -12.38 11.18 2.21
C ARG A 177 -13.11 11.89 3.35
N PRO A 178 -14.28 12.52 3.08
CA PRO A 178 -14.98 13.26 4.12
C PRO A 178 -15.43 12.27 5.18
N LEU A 179 -15.19 12.60 6.45
CA LEU A 179 -15.77 11.86 7.55
C LEU A 179 -17.30 11.97 7.44
N SER A 180 -18.01 10.85 7.52
CA SER A 180 -19.47 10.88 7.65
C SER A 180 -19.83 11.75 8.87
N ASN A 181 -20.91 12.54 8.76
CA ASN A 181 -21.46 13.32 9.88
C ASN A 181 -21.90 12.44 11.07
N THR A 182 -21.84 11.11 10.93
CA THR A 182 -22.03 10.12 11.99
C THR A 182 -20.74 9.33 12.25
N PRO A 183 -20.00 9.62 13.34
CA PRO A 183 -18.74 8.94 13.70
C PRO A 183 -18.85 7.42 13.86
N THR A 184 -20.05 6.90 14.08
CA THR A 184 -20.33 5.48 14.33
C THR A 184 -20.45 4.63 13.06
N GLN A 185 -20.41 5.24 11.86
CA GLN A 185 -20.59 4.54 10.57
C GLN A 185 -19.47 4.75 9.55
N ALA A 186 -18.47 5.60 9.81
CA ALA A 186 -17.38 5.80 8.86
C ALA A 186 -16.48 4.55 8.79
N LYS A 187 -16.62 3.75 7.73
CA LYS A 187 -15.76 2.59 7.48
C LYS A 187 -14.35 3.07 7.11
N PRO A 188 -13.29 2.54 7.75
CA PRO A 188 -11.93 2.97 7.47
C PRO A 188 -11.50 2.43 6.10
N ARG A 189 -11.42 3.34 5.12
CA ARG A 189 -11.05 3.03 3.74
C ARG A 189 -9.52 3.07 3.61
N PRO A 190 -8.80 2.07 3.11
CA PRO A 190 -7.34 2.22 2.96
C PRO A 190 -6.93 3.35 2.02
N ILE A 191 -5.78 3.97 2.29
CA ILE A 191 -5.10 4.90 1.38
C ILE A 191 -3.62 4.53 1.24
N ALA A 192 -3.09 4.60 0.02
CA ALA A 192 -1.69 4.47 -0.26
C ALA A 192 -1.18 5.64 -1.10
N PHE A 193 0.12 5.93 -0.99
CA PHE A 193 0.78 6.97 -1.77
C PHE A 193 1.89 6.36 -2.62
N ILE A 194 1.96 6.77 -3.89
CA ILE A 194 3.09 6.49 -4.78
C ILE A 194 3.71 7.83 -5.15
N ALA A 195 4.98 8.04 -4.81
CA ALA A 195 5.59 9.34 -4.99
C ALA A 195 7.01 9.25 -5.56
N HIS A 196 7.36 10.23 -6.39
CA HIS A 196 8.67 10.33 -7.03
C HIS A 196 9.43 11.57 -6.56
N GLY A 197 10.70 11.40 -6.22
CA GLY A 197 11.62 12.46 -5.83
C GLY A 197 11.05 13.37 -4.76
N LEU A 198 11.00 14.68 -5.02
CA LEU A 198 10.45 15.65 -4.07
C LEU A 198 8.96 15.48 -3.77
N GLY A 199 8.19 14.81 -4.64
CA GLY A 199 6.81 14.43 -4.36
C GLY A 199 6.68 13.56 -3.12
N GLY A 200 7.70 12.75 -2.80
CA GLY A 200 7.72 11.94 -1.58
C GLY A 200 7.88 12.79 -0.31
N LEU A 201 8.58 13.92 -0.37
CA LEU A 201 8.65 14.86 0.74
C LEU A 201 7.34 15.62 0.94
N VAL A 202 6.63 15.94 -0.16
CA VAL A 202 5.25 16.47 -0.10
C VAL A 202 4.31 15.47 0.59
N VAL A 203 4.44 14.17 0.28
CA VAL A 203 3.68 13.11 0.98
C VAL A 203 4.04 13.05 2.46
N LYS A 204 5.33 13.18 2.84
CA LYS A 204 5.74 13.23 4.25
C LYS A 204 5.08 14.40 4.99
N GLU A 205 5.10 15.59 4.41
CA GLU A 205 4.45 16.78 4.98
C GLU A 205 2.93 16.61 5.07
N ALA A 206 2.31 16.01 4.04
CA ALA A 206 0.88 15.72 4.05
C ALA A 206 0.51 14.73 5.16
N MET A 207 1.30 13.66 5.34
CA MET A 207 1.08 12.68 6.41
C MET A 207 1.23 13.30 7.79
N TYR A 208 2.22 14.17 7.99
CA TYR A 208 2.35 14.93 9.23
C TYR A 208 1.12 15.83 9.48
N SER A 209 0.65 16.54 8.44
CA SER A 209 -0.54 17.39 8.54
C SER A 209 -1.81 16.60 8.83
N LEU A 210 -1.99 15.45 8.17
CA LEU A 210 -3.10 14.52 8.41
C LEU A 210 -3.05 14.00 9.84
N ALA A 211 -1.93 13.47 10.33
CA ALA A 211 -1.84 12.96 11.70
C ALA A 211 -2.20 14.02 12.75
N LYS A 212 -1.92 15.31 12.48
CA LYS A 212 -2.26 16.41 13.38
C LYS A 212 -3.72 16.88 13.28
N LYS A 213 -4.33 16.86 12.09
CA LYS A 213 -5.63 17.51 11.80
C LYS A 213 -6.76 16.53 11.48
N ASP A 214 -6.42 15.31 11.10
CA ASP A 214 -7.31 14.23 10.66
C ASP A 214 -6.63 12.87 10.88
N GLU A 215 -6.49 12.52 12.15
CA GLU A 215 -5.83 11.28 12.59
C GLU A 215 -6.50 10.03 12.00
N PHE A 216 -7.81 10.05 11.78
CA PHE A 216 -8.55 8.95 11.15
C PHE A 216 -8.02 8.63 9.75
N ASN A 217 -7.90 9.65 8.89
CA ASN A 217 -7.35 9.45 7.56
C ASN A 217 -5.86 9.11 7.57
N ALA A 218 -5.08 9.62 8.54
CA ALA A 218 -3.69 9.18 8.73
C ALA A 218 -3.59 7.68 9.09
N HIS A 219 -4.46 7.20 9.98
CA HIS A 219 -4.54 5.78 10.36
C HIS A 219 -5.05 4.86 9.25
N CYS A 220 -5.69 5.42 8.22
CA CYS A 220 -6.07 4.69 7.03
C CYS A 220 -4.89 4.41 6.06
N THR A 221 -3.71 5.01 6.27
CA THR A 221 -2.58 4.84 5.35
C THR A 221 -1.99 3.43 5.42
N CYS A 222 -2.20 2.62 4.39
CA CYS A 222 -1.75 1.22 4.33
C CYS A 222 -0.38 1.06 3.66
N GLY A 223 0.00 1.98 2.78
CA GLY A 223 1.16 1.82 1.93
C GLY A 223 1.81 3.12 1.47
N LEU A 224 3.13 3.12 1.38
CA LEU A 224 3.92 4.22 0.80
C LEU A 224 4.93 3.64 -0.19
N VAL A 225 4.99 4.19 -1.39
CA VAL A 225 5.95 3.82 -2.42
C VAL A 225 6.74 5.06 -2.79
N PHE A 226 8.06 4.97 -2.72
CA PHE A 226 8.97 6.09 -2.88
C PHE A 226 10.01 5.81 -3.97
N PHE A 227 9.91 6.51 -5.10
CA PHE A 227 10.90 6.49 -6.17
C PHE A 227 11.96 7.56 -5.94
N GLY A 228 13.18 7.15 -5.58
CA GLY A 228 14.33 8.05 -5.44
C GLY A 228 14.09 9.21 -4.46
N VAL A 229 13.30 9.02 -3.40
CA VAL A 229 12.91 10.15 -2.54
C VAL A 229 14.08 10.55 -1.64
N PRO A 230 14.53 11.81 -1.65
CA PRO A 230 15.69 12.24 -0.88
C PRO A 230 15.35 12.49 0.59
N HIS A 231 15.02 11.44 1.35
CA HIS A 231 14.60 11.57 2.74
C HIS A 231 15.64 12.27 3.62
N GLN A 232 16.93 12.09 3.31
CA GLN A 232 18.05 12.72 4.02
C GLN A 232 18.78 13.79 3.18
N GLY A 233 18.21 14.17 2.04
CA GLY A 233 18.73 15.20 1.14
C GLY A 233 19.24 14.67 -0.20
N LEU A 234 19.44 15.57 -1.15
CA LEU A 234 19.95 15.27 -2.50
C LEU A 234 21.16 16.14 -2.84
N LEU A 235 21.83 15.82 -3.93
CA LEU A 235 22.82 16.69 -4.53
C LEU A 235 22.15 17.94 -5.12
N VAL A 236 22.14 19.03 -4.34
CA VAL A 236 21.45 20.28 -4.74
C VAL A 236 22.27 21.19 -5.66
N LYS A 237 23.60 20.97 -5.77
CA LYS A 237 24.50 21.83 -6.55
C LYS A 237 24.03 22.03 -8.01
N PRO A 238 23.62 20.98 -8.75
CA PRO A 238 23.08 21.13 -10.09
C PRO A 238 21.87 22.07 -10.14
N TRP A 239 20.94 21.93 -9.20
CA TRP A 239 19.69 22.69 -9.13
C TRP A 239 19.92 24.17 -8.78
N LEU A 240 20.77 24.46 -7.80
CA LEU A 240 21.09 25.84 -7.42
C LEU A 240 21.72 26.63 -8.58
N ARG A 241 22.53 25.97 -9.43
CA ARG A 241 23.08 26.58 -10.64
C ARG A 241 22.02 26.90 -11.70
N LEU A 242 20.94 26.10 -11.78
CA LEU A 242 19.86 26.28 -12.75
C LEU A 242 18.84 27.34 -12.34
N ILE A 243 18.64 27.54 -11.04
CA ILE A 243 17.53 28.33 -10.49
C ILE A 243 17.96 29.76 -10.18
N LYS A 244 19.19 29.99 -9.71
CA LYS A 244 19.83 31.29 -9.39
C LYS A 244 18.87 32.47 -9.11
N GLU A 245 18.75 32.85 -7.84
CA GLU A 245 18.02 34.04 -7.37
C GLU A 245 16.50 34.01 -7.64
N GLN A 246 15.95 32.85 -8.02
CA GLN A 246 14.51 32.66 -8.09
C GLN A 246 13.90 32.30 -6.74
N PRO A 247 12.59 32.57 -6.52
CA PRO A 247 11.90 32.27 -5.27
C PRO A 247 12.04 30.82 -4.79
N SER A 248 12.19 29.87 -5.71
CA SER A 248 12.37 28.44 -5.43
C SER A 248 13.74 28.07 -4.85
N GLN A 249 14.68 29.01 -4.73
CA GLN A 249 16.02 28.72 -4.20
C GLN A 249 15.98 28.20 -2.76
N GLN A 250 15.23 28.85 -1.86
CA GLN A 250 15.13 28.42 -0.46
C GLN A 250 14.58 27.00 -0.33
N LEU A 251 13.64 26.63 -1.20
CA LEU A 251 13.10 25.28 -1.28
C LEU A 251 14.21 24.28 -1.55
N VAL A 252 15.04 24.54 -2.57
CA VAL A 252 16.17 23.67 -2.95
C VAL A 252 17.23 23.62 -1.86
N GLU A 253 17.49 24.74 -1.18
CA GLU A 253 18.44 24.77 -0.07
C GLU A 253 18.02 23.90 1.11
N ASN A 254 16.72 23.82 1.40
CA ASN A 254 16.19 22.95 2.43
C ASN A 254 16.41 21.45 2.13
N LEU A 255 16.77 21.10 0.90
CA LEU A 255 17.00 19.71 0.50
C LEU A 255 18.47 19.28 0.60
N LYS A 256 19.36 20.17 1.04
CA LYS A 256 20.76 19.84 1.30
C LYS A 256 20.85 18.70 2.33
N PRO A 257 21.79 17.75 2.19
CA PRO A 257 22.04 16.76 3.20
C PRO A 257 22.29 17.38 4.57
N GLY A 258 21.62 16.85 5.60
CA GLY A 258 21.74 17.33 6.97
C GLY A 258 21.00 18.64 7.29
N SER A 259 20.15 19.16 6.38
CA SER A 259 19.38 20.38 6.63
C SER A 259 18.49 20.27 7.88
N PRO A 260 18.31 21.36 8.64
CA PRO A 260 17.39 21.37 9.79
C PRO A 260 15.96 21.02 9.41
N TYR A 261 15.53 21.43 8.20
CA TYR A 261 14.21 21.15 7.67
C TYR A 261 13.97 19.64 7.51
N LEU A 262 14.85 18.93 6.80
CA LEU A 262 14.68 17.48 6.58
C LEU A 262 14.75 16.70 7.89
N LYS A 263 15.62 17.09 8.83
CA LYS A 263 15.69 16.46 10.16
C LYS A 263 14.37 16.61 10.92
N ARG A 264 13.74 17.80 10.90
CA ARG A 264 12.42 18.00 11.53
C ARG A 264 11.33 17.20 10.83
N LEU A 265 11.30 17.24 9.50
CA LEU A 265 10.30 16.52 8.72
C LEU A 265 10.38 15.02 8.97
N ASP A 266 11.59 14.45 8.96
CA ASP A 266 11.80 13.03 9.20
C ASP A 266 11.30 12.59 10.58
N LYS A 267 11.63 13.35 11.63
CA LYS A 267 11.12 13.08 12.99
C LYS A 267 9.59 13.14 13.05
N SER A 268 9.02 14.24 12.57
CA SER A 268 7.57 14.48 12.63
C SER A 268 6.78 13.45 11.81
N PHE A 269 7.36 13.02 10.69
CA PHE A 269 6.79 11.98 9.85
C PHE A 269 6.85 10.59 10.52
N GLN A 270 7.98 10.20 11.14
CA GLN A 270 8.09 8.93 11.87
C GLN A 270 7.03 8.82 12.98
N ASP A 271 6.78 9.92 13.70
CA ASP A 271 5.72 9.98 14.71
C ASP A 271 4.33 9.78 14.05
N ALA A 272 4.08 10.44 12.91
CA ALA A 272 2.83 10.34 12.15
C ALA A 272 2.54 8.95 11.54
N ILE A 273 3.57 8.12 11.33
CA ILE A 273 3.44 6.80 10.71
C ILE A 273 3.68 5.63 11.68
N SER A 274 3.61 5.88 12.99
CA SER A 274 3.75 4.86 14.03
C SER A 274 2.51 3.94 14.15
N VAL A 275 2.02 3.44 13.01
CA VAL A 275 0.88 2.54 12.89
C VAL A 275 1.33 1.13 12.49
N LYS A 276 0.61 0.10 12.94
CA LYS A 276 0.92 -1.30 12.62
C LYS A 276 0.51 -1.66 11.20
N GLY A 277 1.32 -2.49 10.52
CA GLY A 277 1.01 -3.01 9.19
C GLY A 277 1.12 -1.96 8.08
N LEU A 278 1.81 -0.84 8.30
CA LEU A 278 2.20 0.06 7.22
C LEU A 278 3.33 -0.58 6.42
N LYS A 279 3.17 -0.63 5.09
CA LYS A 279 4.19 -1.13 4.17
C LYS A 279 4.85 0.04 3.45
N VAL A 280 6.17 -0.01 3.32
CA VAL A 280 6.96 0.97 2.58
C VAL A 280 7.78 0.24 1.52
N VAL A 281 7.73 0.75 0.29
CA VAL A 281 8.56 0.29 -0.82
C VAL A 281 9.45 1.45 -1.28
N SER A 282 10.77 1.30 -1.13
CA SER A 282 11.76 2.28 -1.59
C SER A 282 12.42 1.82 -2.89
N ILE A 283 12.24 2.58 -3.96
CA ILE A 283 12.87 2.34 -5.26
C ILE A 283 14.11 3.23 -5.38
N LEU A 284 15.27 2.61 -5.61
CA LEU A 284 16.58 3.25 -5.60
C LEU A 284 17.11 3.45 -7.03
N GLU A 285 17.77 4.58 -7.28
CA GLU A 285 18.56 4.76 -8.50
C GLU A 285 19.97 4.17 -8.37
N GLU A 286 20.49 3.65 -9.48
CA GLU A 286 21.88 3.18 -9.58
C GLU A 286 22.70 3.89 -10.66
N MET A 287 22.07 4.69 -11.54
CA MET A 287 22.79 5.45 -12.56
C MET A 287 22.93 6.93 -12.20
N ASN A 288 24.11 7.47 -12.46
CA ASN A 288 24.40 8.88 -12.27
C ASN A 288 23.56 9.79 -13.19
N THR A 289 23.07 10.89 -12.63
CA THR A 289 22.47 11.98 -13.38
C THR A 289 23.55 13.00 -13.72
N GLN A 290 23.58 13.50 -14.96
CA GLN A 290 24.54 14.52 -15.38
C GLN A 290 24.46 15.74 -14.45
N ASN A 291 25.58 16.41 -14.19
CA ASN A 291 25.59 17.64 -13.40
C ASN A 291 25.33 18.85 -14.33
N THR A 292 25.01 20.01 -13.75
CA THR A 292 24.81 21.23 -14.55
C THR A 292 26.11 21.99 -14.70
N GLN A 293 26.43 22.38 -15.93
CA GLN A 293 27.61 23.18 -16.26
C GLN A 293 27.20 24.35 -17.17
N LYS A 294 28.03 25.39 -17.20
CA LYS A 294 27.88 26.48 -18.17
C LYS A 294 28.49 26.04 -19.49
N ASN A 295 27.75 26.22 -20.58
CA ASN A 295 28.30 26.09 -21.91
C ASN A 295 29.11 27.34 -22.32
N SER A 296 29.68 27.32 -23.53
CA SER A 296 30.46 28.43 -24.09
C SER A 296 29.66 29.74 -24.25
N SER A 297 28.34 29.69 -24.33
CA SER A 297 27.47 30.88 -24.37
C SER A 297 27.02 31.39 -22.99
N GLY A 298 27.51 30.77 -21.91
CA GLY A 298 27.16 31.12 -20.53
C GLY A 298 25.83 30.54 -20.05
N ALA A 299 25.09 29.82 -20.90
CA ALA A 299 23.86 29.14 -20.54
C ALA A 299 24.15 27.88 -19.71
N VAL A 300 23.35 27.64 -18.67
CA VAL A 300 23.50 26.48 -17.79
C VAL A 300 22.66 25.32 -18.31
N GLY A 301 23.29 24.19 -18.58
CA GLY A 301 22.66 22.95 -19.04
C GLY A 301 23.20 21.72 -18.30
N TRP A 302 22.49 20.59 -18.42
CA TRP A 302 22.84 19.30 -17.80
C TRP A 302 23.94 18.57 -18.61
N THR A 303 25.14 19.15 -18.68
CA THR A 303 26.23 18.68 -19.55
C THR A 303 27.50 18.27 -18.80
N GLY A 304 27.49 18.30 -17.48
CA GLY A 304 28.65 17.95 -16.66
C GLY A 304 28.74 16.49 -16.25
N ASP A 305 29.84 16.15 -15.58
CA ASP A 305 30.09 14.82 -15.02
C ASP A 305 28.92 14.33 -14.18
N GLY A 306 28.57 13.06 -14.34
CA GLY A 306 27.42 12.48 -13.67
C GLY A 306 27.72 12.12 -12.21
N GLU A 307 26.80 12.43 -11.32
CA GLU A 307 26.79 11.97 -9.93
C GLU A 307 25.38 11.42 -9.59
N LEU A 308 25.31 10.50 -8.62
CA LEU A 308 24.03 10.04 -8.10
C LEU A 308 23.30 11.23 -7.46
N LEU A 309 22.06 11.49 -7.88
CA LEU A 309 21.34 12.66 -7.42
C LEU A 309 20.89 12.47 -5.97
N VAL A 310 20.44 11.26 -5.64
CA VAL A 310 19.94 10.85 -4.33
C VAL A 310 20.75 9.64 -3.85
N PRO A 311 21.67 9.83 -2.89
CA PRO A 311 22.41 8.72 -2.30
C PRO A 311 21.50 7.63 -1.72
N ILE A 312 21.90 6.36 -1.82
CA ILE A 312 21.15 5.20 -1.28
C ILE A 312 20.75 5.42 0.19
N SER A 313 21.65 5.95 1.02
CA SER A 313 21.35 6.26 2.43
C SER A 313 20.22 7.27 2.58
N SER A 314 20.12 8.23 1.66
CA SER A 314 19.01 9.19 1.62
C SER A 314 17.73 8.56 1.13
N ALA A 315 17.78 7.73 0.08
CA ALA A 315 16.62 7.06 -0.49
C ALA A 315 16.00 5.98 0.41
N LEU A 316 16.81 5.34 1.26
CA LEU A 316 16.32 4.35 2.23
C LEU A 316 15.61 5.01 3.41
N GLY A 317 15.95 6.25 3.80
CA GLY A 317 15.30 6.95 4.92
C GLY A 317 15.41 6.25 6.28
N HIS A 318 14.60 6.69 7.24
CA HIS A 318 14.48 6.10 8.57
C HIS A 318 13.02 5.73 8.85
N TRP A 319 12.78 4.54 9.39
CA TRP A 319 11.43 4.02 9.62
C TRP A 319 11.26 3.46 11.03
N PRO A 320 10.07 3.63 11.65
CA PRO A 320 9.72 2.93 12.87
C PRO A 320 9.78 1.40 12.71
N LYS A 321 10.03 0.67 13.80
CA LYS A 321 10.06 -0.81 13.79
C LYS A 321 8.73 -1.46 13.38
N SER A 322 7.63 -0.72 13.47
CA SER A 322 6.29 -1.18 13.06
C SER A 322 6.09 -1.22 11.54
N VAL A 323 6.99 -0.59 10.78
CA VAL A 323 6.93 -0.50 9.33
C VAL A 323 7.63 -1.68 8.68
N SER A 324 6.96 -2.29 7.70
CA SER A 324 7.59 -3.27 6.82
C SER A 324 8.21 -2.53 5.63
N LEU A 325 9.55 -2.48 5.58
CA LEU A 325 10.30 -1.89 4.48
C LEU A 325 10.75 -2.96 3.48
N VAL A 326 10.45 -2.73 2.20
CA VAL A 326 11.06 -3.40 1.06
C VAL A 326 11.81 -2.36 0.24
N HIS A 327 12.97 -2.72 -0.31
CA HIS A 327 13.67 -1.85 -1.26
C HIS A 327 13.98 -2.60 -2.56
N VAL A 328 13.94 -1.87 -3.67
CA VAL A 328 14.25 -2.37 -5.01
C VAL A 328 15.22 -1.38 -5.65
N ALA A 329 16.40 -1.84 -6.03
CA ALA A 329 17.33 -1.03 -6.79
C ALA A 329 17.06 -1.22 -8.29
N ILE A 330 17.01 -0.12 -9.03
CA ILE A 330 16.75 -0.11 -10.47
C ILE A 330 17.92 0.58 -11.16
N ASN A 331 18.46 -0.07 -12.19
CA ASN A 331 19.58 0.43 -12.98
C ASN A 331 19.15 1.56 -13.96
N ARG A 332 18.73 2.69 -13.39
CA ARG A 332 18.23 3.88 -14.09
C ARG A 332 18.68 5.15 -13.38
N LYS A 333 18.57 6.28 -14.10
CA LYS A 333 18.77 7.63 -13.55
C LYS A 333 17.51 8.10 -12.83
N HIS A 334 17.67 9.02 -11.89
CA HIS A 334 16.60 9.61 -11.08
C HIS A 334 15.29 9.92 -11.82
N ASP A 335 15.39 10.61 -12.97
CA ASP A 335 14.24 11.10 -13.74
C ASP A 335 13.51 10.03 -14.56
N SER A 336 14.13 8.85 -14.70
CA SER A 336 13.63 7.69 -15.45
C SER A 336 13.21 6.52 -14.57
N LEU A 337 13.40 6.62 -13.25
CA LEU A 337 12.96 5.63 -12.26
C LEU A 337 11.49 5.19 -12.44
N PRO A 338 10.51 6.11 -12.46
CA PRO A 338 9.09 5.76 -12.63
C PRO A 338 8.65 5.48 -14.08
N LYS A 339 9.57 5.54 -15.06
CA LYS A 339 9.27 5.52 -16.50
C LYS A 339 9.55 4.16 -17.13
N PHE A 340 8.71 3.18 -16.83
CA PHE A 340 8.81 1.82 -17.37
C PHE A 340 8.50 1.75 -18.86
N ARG A 341 9.19 0.88 -19.60
CA ARG A 341 9.07 0.78 -21.07
C ARG A 341 7.82 0.03 -21.54
N GLY A 342 7.23 -0.79 -20.69
CA GLY A 342 6.12 -1.65 -21.07
C GLY A 342 5.77 -2.69 -20.02
N ARG A 343 4.74 -3.49 -20.30
CA ARG A 343 4.28 -4.59 -19.44
C ARG A 343 5.29 -5.72 -19.24
N PHE A 344 6.34 -5.77 -20.05
CA PHE A 344 7.39 -6.81 -19.98
C PHE A 344 8.74 -6.27 -19.48
N ASP A 345 8.76 -5.02 -19.03
CA ASP A 345 9.92 -4.42 -18.38
C ASP A 345 10.20 -5.18 -17.05
N GLU A 346 11.40 -5.73 -16.88
CA GLU A 346 11.75 -6.59 -15.74
C GLU A 346 11.73 -5.83 -14.40
N ASP A 347 12.23 -4.59 -14.42
CA ASP A 347 12.18 -3.69 -13.25
C ASP A 347 10.72 -3.42 -12.86
N TYR A 348 9.88 -3.20 -13.88
CA TYR A 348 8.45 -2.99 -13.68
C TYR A 348 7.78 -4.23 -13.09
N GLN A 349 8.09 -5.45 -13.56
CA GLN A 349 7.51 -6.67 -13.00
C GLN A 349 7.88 -6.86 -11.53
N THR A 350 9.14 -6.61 -11.19
CA THR A 350 9.62 -6.67 -9.79
C THR A 350 8.86 -5.68 -8.92
N PHE A 351 8.78 -4.42 -9.36
CA PHE A 351 8.04 -3.38 -8.66
C PHE A 351 6.54 -3.70 -8.52
N LYS A 352 5.92 -4.19 -9.60
CA LYS A 352 4.51 -4.57 -9.63
C LYS A 352 4.19 -5.69 -8.65
N HIS A 353 5.09 -6.65 -8.47
CA HIS A 353 4.93 -7.68 -7.43
C HIS A 353 4.87 -7.06 -6.02
N CYS A 354 5.74 -6.08 -5.72
CA CYS A 354 5.68 -5.36 -4.46
C CYS A 354 4.36 -4.59 -4.28
N LEU A 355 3.81 -4.01 -5.35
CA LEU A 355 2.49 -3.37 -5.32
C LEU A 355 1.38 -4.39 -5.03
N GLN A 356 1.39 -5.55 -5.68
CA GLN A 356 0.39 -6.60 -5.48
C GLN A 356 0.38 -7.10 -4.03
N ASP A 357 1.56 -7.32 -3.43
CA ASP A 357 1.69 -7.68 -2.03
C ASP A 357 1.15 -6.60 -1.09
N MET A 358 1.32 -5.32 -1.45
CA MET A 358 0.76 -4.20 -0.70
C MET A 358 -0.77 -4.23 -0.71
N TRP A 359 -1.38 -4.45 -1.89
CA TRP A 359 -2.84 -4.47 -2.04
C TRP A 359 -3.50 -5.66 -1.35
N ALA A 360 -2.86 -6.82 -1.36
CA ALA A 360 -3.42 -8.08 -0.85
C ALA A 360 -3.87 -8.02 0.62
N THR A 361 -3.26 -7.17 1.46
CA THR A 361 -3.60 -7.05 2.89
C THR A 361 -4.07 -5.67 3.30
N ALA A 362 -4.13 -4.70 2.37
CA ALA A 362 -4.38 -3.28 2.68
C ALA A 362 -5.68 -3.05 3.48
N VAL A 363 -6.78 -3.67 3.06
CA VAL A 363 -8.09 -3.55 3.71
C VAL A 363 -8.06 -4.09 5.13
N GLU A 364 -7.47 -5.27 5.31
CA GLU A 364 -7.44 -5.98 6.58
C GLU A 364 -6.45 -5.32 7.56
N ASP A 365 -5.30 -4.86 7.08
CA ASP A 365 -4.32 -4.12 7.89
C ASP A 365 -4.90 -2.81 8.42
N VAL A 366 -5.69 -2.10 7.62
CA VAL A 366 -6.38 -0.88 8.07
C VAL A 366 -7.52 -1.21 9.01
N ARG A 367 -8.39 -2.17 8.69
CA ARG A 367 -9.50 -2.57 9.57
C ARG A 367 -9.03 -2.96 10.97
N ARG A 368 -7.95 -3.75 11.06
CA ARG A 368 -7.35 -4.15 12.35
C ARG A 368 -6.96 -2.97 13.24
N ARG A 369 -6.59 -1.81 12.68
CA ARG A 369 -6.24 -0.62 13.46
C ARG A 369 -7.45 0.01 14.16
N PHE A 370 -8.63 -0.10 13.56
CA PHE A 370 -9.86 0.50 14.09
C PHE A 370 -10.73 -0.49 14.87
N THR A 371 -10.51 -1.80 14.72
CA THR A 371 -11.19 -2.83 15.53
C THR A 371 -10.46 -3.16 16.82
N ALA A 372 -9.15 -2.89 16.92
CA ALA A 372 -8.35 -3.15 18.11
C ALA A 372 -8.82 -2.40 19.39
N ASP A 373 -9.59 -1.32 19.25
CA ASP A 373 -10.20 -0.58 20.37
C ASP A 373 -11.59 -1.08 20.79
N ARG A 374 -12.20 -2.00 20.04
CA ARG A 374 -13.37 -2.74 20.53
C ARG A 374 -12.89 -3.90 21.39
N LYS A 375 -12.61 -3.63 22.68
CA LYS A 375 -12.62 -4.70 23.68
C LYS A 375 -13.97 -5.42 23.56
N PRO A 376 -14.02 -6.71 23.20
CA PRO A 376 -15.28 -7.44 23.28
C PRO A 376 -15.77 -7.36 24.72
N THR A 377 -17.01 -6.92 24.92
CA THR A 377 -17.65 -6.99 26.23
C THR A 377 -17.76 -8.46 26.61
N TYR A 378 -16.89 -8.89 27.54
CA TYR A 378 -16.74 -10.26 28.03
C TYR A 378 -17.95 -10.78 28.84
N SER A 379 -19.14 -10.19 28.70
CA SER A 379 -20.29 -10.52 29.55
C SER A 379 -21.00 -11.82 29.19
N ASN A 380 -20.71 -12.44 28.03
CA ASN A 380 -21.49 -13.59 27.53
C ASN A 380 -20.68 -14.86 27.22
N ILE A 381 -19.43 -14.98 27.68
CA ILE A 381 -18.68 -16.25 27.57
C ILE A 381 -18.78 -16.98 28.91
N PRO A 382 -19.42 -18.16 28.98
CA PRO A 382 -19.44 -18.97 30.19
C PRO A 382 -18.02 -19.23 30.68
N LEU A 383 -17.77 -18.95 31.97
CA LEU A 383 -16.56 -19.42 32.63
C LEU A 383 -16.53 -20.95 32.56
N VAL A 384 -15.33 -21.49 32.34
CA VAL A 384 -15.04 -22.91 32.27
C VAL A 384 -15.67 -23.62 33.47
N GLU A 385 -16.58 -24.56 33.22
CA GLU A 385 -17.18 -25.38 34.28
C GLU A 385 -16.09 -26.12 35.07
N GLU A 386 -16.27 -26.16 36.39
CA GLU A 386 -15.38 -26.78 37.38
C GLU A 386 -15.07 -28.26 37.06
N LYS A 387 -15.99 -28.95 36.37
CA LYS A 387 -15.83 -30.35 35.93
C LYS A 387 -14.79 -30.56 34.83
N LEU A 388 -14.53 -29.57 33.97
CA LEU A 388 -13.48 -29.68 32.93
C LEU A 388 -12.08 -29.54 33.54
N ARG A 389 -11.97 -28.88 34.70
CA ARG A 389 -10.74 -28.86 35.51
C ARG A 389 -10.46 -30.20 36.17
N GLU A 390 -11.50 -30.93 36.60
CA GLU A 390 -11.36 -32.29 37.14
C GLU A 390 -10.94 -33.30 36.06
N ALA A 391 -11.46 -33.19 34.84
CA ALA A 391 -11.10 -34.04 33.70
C ALA A 391 -9.62 -33.88 33.26
N LEU A 392 -8.97 -32.77 33.64
CA LEU A 392 -7.56 -32.46 33.36
C LEU A 392 -6.66 -32.62 34.59
N SER A 393 -7.13 -33.32 35.64
CA SER A 393 -6.40 -33.45 36.91
C SER A 393 -5.04 -34.15 36.80
N GLU A 394 -4.13 -33.73 37.68
CA GLU A 394 -2.66 -33.83 37.67
C GLU A 394 -2.02 -35.23 37.60
N LYS A 395 -2.80 -36.32 37.52
CA LYS A 395 -2.26 -37.69 37.70
C LYS A 395 -1.83 -38.41 36.42
N ASN A 396 -2.15 -37.91 35.23
CA ASN A 396 -1.74 -38.52 33.97
C ASN A 396 -1.20 -37.43 33.03
N LEU A 397 0.06 -37.54 32.59
CA LEU A 397 0.51 -36.76 31.42
C LEU A 397 -0.36 -37.18 30.23
N PRO A 398 -1.17 -36.30 29.64
CA PRO A 398 -1.87 -36.65 28.42
C PRO A 398 -0.81 -36.68 27.31
N VAL A 399 -0.56 -37.87 26.77
CA VAL A 399 0.44 -38.13 25.71
C VAL A 399 -0.28 -38.29 24.37
N GLY A 400 0.30 -37.77 23.29
CA GLY A 400 -0.27 -37.80 21.95
C GLY A 400 -0.99 -36.50 21.58
N LEU A 401 -1.73 -36.51 20.46
CA LEU A 401 -2.54 -35.37 20.03
C LEU A 401 -3.85 -35.31 20.80
N ILE A 402 -4.10 -34.15 21.41
CA ILE A 402 -5.25 -33.90 22.27
C ILE A 402 -6.03 -32.72 21.66
N PRO A 403 -7.26 -32.92 21.18
CA PRO A 403 -8.10 -31.80 20.75
C PRO A 403 -8.51 -30.98 21.98
N ILE A 404 -8.35 -29.66 21.87
CA ILE A 404 -8.80 -28.70 22.88
C ILE A 404 -9.86 -27.75 22.34
N TRP A 405 -10.02 -27.66 21.01
CA TRP A 405 -11.14 -27.00 20.35
C TRP A 405 -11.39 -27.60 18.95
N PRO A 406 -12.65 -27.77 18.49
CA PRO A 406 -13.92 -27.61 19.23
C PRO A 406 -13.97 -28.50 20.48
N ASP A 407 -14.86 -28.17 21.42
CA ASP A 407 -15.00 -28.97 22.65
C ASP A 407 -15.26 -30.45 22.28
N PRO A 408 -14.38 -31.40 22.68
CA PRO A 408 -14.51 -32.80 22.35
C PRO A 408 -15.81 -33.44 22.87
N GLN A 409 -16.47 -32.82 23.86
CA GLN A 409 -17.73 -33.30 24.44
C GLN A 409 -18.97 -32.69 23.77
N ASN A 410 -18.79 -31.77 22.84
CA ASN A 410 -19.91 -31.19 22.09
C ASN A 410 -20.30 -32.14 20.94
N GLU A 411 -21.50 -32.70 21.00
CA GLU A 411 -22.02 -33.64 19.98
C GLU A 411 -22.08 -33.03 18.56
N ASN A 412 -22.14 -31.70 18.46
CA ASN A 412 -22.10 -30.99 17.17
C ASN A 412 -20.67 -30.66 16.70
N ALA A 413 -19.62 -31.04 17.43
CA ALA A 413 -18.23 -30.71 17.10
C ALA A 413 -17.76 -31.32 15.76
N THR A 414 -18.34 -32.44 15.34
CA THR A 414 -18.02 -33.11 14.07
C THR A 414 -18.55 -32.39 12.84
N ASP A 415 -19.52 -31.49 13.02
CA ASP A 415 -20.18 -30.75 11.92
C ASP A 415 -19.58 -29.36 11.67
N ILE A 416 -18.58 -28.94 12.46
CA ILE A 416 -17.94 -27.63 12.30
C ILE A 416 -16.96 -27.66 11.11
N PRO A 417 -17.19 -26.85 10.06
CA PRO A 417 -16.30 -26.81 8.90
C PRO A 417 -14.89 -26.36 9.30
N THR A 418 -13.95 -27.30 9.31
CA THR A 418 -12.55 -27.07 9.74
C THR A 418 -11.65 -26.84 8.53
N ASP A 419 -11.04 -25.65 8.45
CA ASP A 419 -10.12 -25.27 7.35
C ASP A 419 -8.65 -25.46 7.72
N VAL A 420 -8.34 -25.44 9.01
CA VAL A 420 -6.97 -25.46 9.52
C VAL A 420 -6.89 -26.24 10.82
N ASP A 421 -5.83 -27.04 10.95
CA ASP A 421 -5.43 -27.68 12.20
C ASP A 421 -4.26 -26.91 12.81
N LEU A 422 -4.46 -26.36 14.01
CA LEU A 422 -3.42 -25.75 14.82
C LEU A 422 -2.94 -26.76 15.87
N ILE A 423 -1.67 -27.14 15.81
CA ILE A 423 -1.06 -28.14 16.69
C ILE A 423 0.01 -27.49 17.56
N ALA A 424 -0.22 -27.44 18.87
CA ALA A 424 0.69 -26.85 19.84
C ALA A 424 1.55 -27.91 20.54
N ILE A 425 2.87 -27.84 20.37
CA ILE A 425 3.86 -28.80 20.86
C ILE A 425 4.67 -28.17 22.00
N HIS A 426 4.55 -28.71 23.21
CA HIS A 426 5.20 -28.16 24.39
C HIS A 426 6.72 -28.47 24.45
N GLY A 427 7.40 -27.85 25.42
CA GLY A 427 8.85 -27.96 25.62
C GLY A 427 9.28 -28.95 26.71
N VAL A 428 10.58 -28.95 27.03
CA VAL A 428 11.15 -29.70 28.16
C VAL A 428 10.44 -29.32 29.46
N GLY A 429 10.10 -30.32 30.28
CA GLY A 429 9.42 -30.11 31.57
C GLY A 429 8.03 -29.47 31.43
N GLY A 430 7.54 -29.34 30.19
CA GLY A 430 6.23 -28.80 29.88
C GLY A 430 5.13 -29.85 29.99
N HIS A 431 3.90 -29.36 30.04
CA HIS A 431 2.70 -30.18 30.01
C HIS A 431 1.84 -29.70 28.84
N ALA A 432 1.24 -30.63 28.10
CA ALA A 432 0.45 -30.34 26.90
C ALA A 432 -0.57 -29.22 27.10
N VAL A 433 -1.16 -29.09 28.29
CA VAL A 433 -2.09 -28.00 28.61
C VAL A 433 -1.44 -26.84 29.39
N ARG A 434 -0.63 -27.12 30.42
CA ARG A 434 -0.13 -26.07 31.34
C ARG A 434 0.84 -25.13 30.66
N THR A 435 1.60 -25.62 29.68
CA THR A 435 2.50 -24.78 28.88
C THR A 435 1.77 -23.62 28.21
N TRP A 436 0.47 -23.77 27.94
CA TRP A 436 -0.36 -22.78 27.28
C TRP A 436 -1.42 -22.16 28.20
N THR A 437 -1.30 -22.37 29.51
CA THR A 437 -2.25 -21.87 30.51
C THR A 437 -1.62 -20.76 31.34
N CYS A 438 -2.33 -19.65 31.54
CA CYS A 438 -1.95 -18.59 32.47
C CYS A 438 -3.12 -18.31 33.41
N GLY A 439 -2.94 -18.53 34.72
CA GLY A 439 -4.03 -18.45 35.68
C GLY A 439 -5.12 -19.48 35.38
N ASP A 440 -6.33 -19.00 35.14
CA ASP A 440 -7.52 -19.79 34.79
C ASP A 440 -7.76 -19.91 33.27
N ARG A 441 -6.90 -19.32 32.43
CA ARG A 441 -7.10 -19.24 30.97
C ARG A 441 -6.14 -20.13 30.19
N LEU A 442 -6.68 -21.01 29.35
CA LEU A 442 -5.96 -21.76 28.32
C LEU A 442 -6.09 -20.99 27.01
N TRP A 443 -5.13 -20.11 26.71
CA TRP A 443 -5.27 -19.11 25.64
C TRP A 443 -5.53 -19.73 24.26
N LEU A 444 -4.97 -20.92 24.00
CA LEU A 444 -5.16 -21.67 22.76
C LEU A 444 -6.62 -22.12 22.54
N ARG A 445 -7.35 -22.43 23.61
CA ARG A 445 -8.78 -22.78 23.53
C ARG A 445 -9.65 -21.54 23.69
N ASP A 446 -9.29 -20.65 24.60
CA ASP A 446 -10.17 -19.58 25.04
C ASP A 446 -10.15 -18.37 24.11
N PHE A 447 -9.08 -18.16 23.33
CA PHE A 447 -8.93 -16.98 22.47
C PHE A 447 -8.78 -17.31 20.98
N VAL A 448 -8.05 -18.38 20.61
CA VAL A 448 -7.84 -18.71 19.18
C VAL A 448 -9.15 -18.91 18.41
N PRO A 449 -10.17 -19.60 18.95
CA PRO A 449 -11.45 -19.75 18.25
C PRO A 449 -12.23 -18.45 18.05
N LEU A 450 -11.93 -17.40 18.83
CA LEU A 450 -12.58 -16.09 18.69
C LEU A 450 -12.11 -15.39 17.40
N ASP A 451 -10.83 -15.49 17.09
CA ASP A 451 -10.23 -14.91 15.89
C ASP A 451 -10.33 -15.85 14.68
N PHE A 452 -10.30 -17.17 14.93
CA PHE A 452 -10.27 -18.23 13.92
C PHE A 452 -11.33 -19.30 14.21
N PRO A 453 -12.63 -19.03 13.98
CA PRO A 453 -13.72 -19.94 14.37
C PRO A 453 -13.73 -21.27 13.62
N ARG A 454 -13.06 -21.34 12.45
CA ARG A 454 -12.90 -22.56 11.63
C ARG A 454 -11.59 -23.31 11.90
N ALA A 455 -10.82 -22.89 12.91
CA ALA A 455 -9.61 -23.59 13.32
C ALA A 455 -9.95 -24.70 14.32
N ARG A 456 -9.42 -25.89 14.08
CA ARG A 456 -9.36 -26.95 15.10
C ARG A 456 -8.04 -26.81 15.83
N VAL A 457 -8.10 -26.78 17.15
CA VAL A 457 -6.94 -26.56 18.01
C VAL A 457 -6.63 -27.84 18.77
N LEU A 458 -5.39 -28.31 18.63
CA LEU A 458 -4.86 -29.47 19.32
C LEU A 458 -3.58 -29.11 20.05
N THR A 459 -3.28 -29.85 21.12
CA THR A 459 -1.95 -29.89 21.71
C THR A 459 -1.36 -31.29 21.60
N PHE A 460 -0.04 -31.37 21.40
CA PHE A 460 0.70 -32.63 21.39
C PHE A 460 1.49 -32.77 22.70
N GLY A 461 1.13 -33.78 23.48
CA GLY A 461 1.80 -34.13 24.73
C GLY A 461 2.85 -35.23 24.58
N PHE A 462 4.00 -35.09 25.23
CA PHE A 462 5.01 -36.13 25.38
C PHE A 462 5.73 -35.97 26.73
N ASP A 463 6.40 -37.01 27.21
CA ASP A 463 7.21 -36.87 28.41
C ASP A 463 8.47 -36.04 28.12
N GLY A 464 8.42 -34.75 28.50
CA GLY A 464 9.50 -33.80 28.31
C GLY A 464 10.75 -34.08 29.16
N SER A 465 10.65 -34.91 30.20
CA SER A 465 11.80 -35.31 31.03
C SER A 465 12.68 -36.34 30.32
N VAL A 466 12.07 -37.21 29.50
CA VAL A 466 12.77 -38.18 28.65
C VAL A 466 13.66 -37.48 27.62
N VAL A 467 13.34 -36.25 27.23
CA VAL A 467 14.08 -35.53 26.18
C VAL A 467 15.37 -34.85 26.67
N PHE A 468 15.51 -34.59 27.98
CA PHE A 468 16.73 -34.01 28.53
C PHE A 468 17.91 -34.99 28.55
N ASN A 469 17.62 -36.29 28.64
CA ASN A 469 18.59 -37.39 28.58
C ASN A 469 18.41 -38.28 27.33
N ALA A 470 17.64 -37.81 26.34
CA ALA A 470 17.27 -38.59 25.16
C ALA A 470 18.45 -38.79 24.19
N SER A 471 18.60 -40.02 23.71
CA SER A 471 19.34 -40.29 22.48
C SER A 471 18.59 -39.78 21.25
N LYS A 472 19.27 -39.71 20.10
CA LYS A 472 18.65 -39.41 18.80
C LYS A 472 17.43 -40.31 18.51
N SER A 473 17.44 -41.57 18.97
CA SER A 473 16.32 -42.51 18.77
C SER A 473 15.07 -42.13 19.55
N SER A 474 15.19 -41.56 20.75
CA SER A 474 14.02 -41.13 21.55
C SER A 474 13.28 -39.95 20.91
N ILE A 475 14.00 -38.94 20.39
CA ILE A 475 13.40 -37.83 19.65
C ILE A 475 12.71 -38.33 18.37
N ALA A 476 13.35 -39.28 17.67
CA ALA A 476 12.77 -39.87 16.47
C ALA A 476 11.48 -40.65 16.75
N ASN A 477 11.39 -41.32 17.89
CA ASN A 477 10.17 -42.02 18.32
C ASN A 477 9.04 -41.04 18.66
N ILE A 478 9.32 -39.95 19.38
CA ILE A 478 8.32 -38.92 19.69
C ILE A 478 7.82 -38.26 18.40
N ALA A 479 8.72 -37.96 17.47
CA ALA A 479 8.37 -37.45 16.15
C ALA A 479 7.48 -38.42 15.35
N ALA A 480 7.75 -39.73 15.41
CA ALA A 480 6.92 -40.75 14.77
C ALA A 480 5.52 -40.82 15.40
N GLN A 481 5.39 -40.64 16.72
CA GLN A 481 4.09 -40.56 17.41
C GLN A 481 3.29 -39.34 16.96
N LEU A 482 3.93 -38.17 16.83
CA LEU A 482 3.31 -36.96 16.29
C LEU A 482 2.77 -37.19 14.88
N LEU A 483 3.60 -37.74 13.97
CA LEU A 483 3.17 -38.04 12.60
C LEU A 483 2.01 -39.03 12.55
N SER A 484 2.08 -40.11 13.33
CA SER A 484 1.01 -41.10 13.40
C SER A 484 -0.29 -40.48 13.89
N GLY A 485 -0.24 -39.60 14.89
CA GLY A 485 -1.40 -38.84 15.34
C GLY A 485 -2.00 -37.96 14.25
N ILE A 486 -1.17 -37.23 13.49
CA ILE A 486 -1.64 -36.36 12.40
C ILE A 486 -2.27 -37.18 11.28
N GLN A 487 -1.68 -38.32 10.93
CA GLN A 487 -2.22 -39.25 9.93
C GLN A 487 -3.57 -39.82 10.38
N GLN A 488 -3.70 -40.20 11.65
CA GLN A 488 -4.97 -40.67 12.21
C GLN A 488 -6.03 -39.57 12.29
N LEU A 489 -5.62 -38.30 12.46
CA LEU A 489 -6.51 -37.15 12.47
C LEU A 489 -7.03 -36.80 11.07
N ARG A 490 -6.26 -37.13 10.02
CA ARG A 490 -6.50 -36.76 8.61
C ARG A 490 -6.69 -38.01 7.74
N LYS A 491 -7.69 -38.83 8.08
CA LYS A 491 -7.87 -40.16 7.47
C LYS A 491 -8.25 -40.12 5.99
N SER A 492 -8.92 -39.07 5.52
CA SER A 492 -9.31 -38.97 4.10
C SER A 492 -8.29 -38.18 3.28
N LYS A 493 -8.09 -38.58 2.01
CA LYS A 493 -7.25 -37.85 1.06
C LYS A 493 -7.71 -36.39 0.84
N ALA A 494 -9.01 -36.13 0.94
CA ALA A 494 -9.57 -34.79 0.83
C ALA A 494 -9.15 -33.91 2.03
N GLU A 495 -9.29 -34.43 3.26
CA GLU A 495 -8.87 -33.69 4.46
C GLU A 495 -7.35 -33.47 4.52
N ALA A 496 -6.57 -34.44 4.04
CA ALA A 496 -5.11 -34.33 3.98
C ALA A 496 -4.63 -33.31 2.93
N ALA A 497 -5.35 -33.17 1.81
CA ALA A 497 -4.98 -32.26 0.71
C ALA A 497 -5.49 -30.83 0.90
N GLU A 498 -6.64 -30.63 1.56
CA GLU A 498 -7.29 -29.32 1.64
C GLU A 498 -7.04 -28.57 2.97
N ARG A 499 -6.84 -29.28 4.09
CA ARG A 499 -6.70 -28.62 5.41
C ARG A 499 -5.27 -28.20 5.69
N LYS A 500 -5.06 -26.91 5.95
CA LYS A 500 -3.74 -26.35 6.30
C LYS A 500 -3.29 -26.84 7.69
N LEU A 501 -1.97 -26.97 7.90
CA LEU A 501 -1.36 -27.26 9.21
C LEU A 501 -0.62 -26.03 9.72
N ILE A 502 -0.87 -25.65 10.97
CA ILE A 502 -0.11 -24.64 11.70
C ILE A 502 0.46 -25.29 12.95
N PHE A 503 1.75 -25.08 13.20
CA PHE A 503 2.42 -25.60 14.39
C PHE A 503 2.86 -24.46 15.31
N ILE A 504 2.55 -24.57 16.60
CA ILE A 504 3.10 -23.70 17.64
C ILE A 504 4.05 -24.54 18.48
N CYS A 505 5.34 -24.24 18.42
CA CYS A 505 6.37 -25.06 19.05
C CYS A 505 7.05 -24.28 20.18
N HIS A 506 7.17 -24.88 21.36
CA HIS A 506 7.95 -24.33 22.47
C HIS A 506 9.21 -25.16 22.73
N GLY A 507 10.39 -24.53 22.66
CA GLY A 507 11.68 -25.18 22.96
C GLY A 507 11.91 -26.48 22.17
N ILE A 508 12.10 -27.59 22.88
CA ILE A 508 12.36 -28.92 22.29
C ILE A 508 11.22 -29.43 21.41
N GLY A 509 9.99 -28.94 21.59
CA GLY A 509 8.88 -29.23 20.71
C GLY A 509 9.18 -28.84 19.25
N GLY A 510 9.97 -27.79 19.04
CA GLY A 510 10.45 -27.40 17.71
C GLY A 510 11.46 -28.38 17.12
N ILE A 511 12.25 -29.06 17.95
CA ILE A 511 13.18 -30.12 17.50
C ILE A 511 12.40 -31.39 17.12
N VAL A 512 11.41 -31.78 17.94
CA VAL A 512 10.49 -32.88 17.63
C VAL A 512 9.79 -32.64 16.30
N PHE A 513 9.24 -31.44 16.09
CA PHE A 513 8.61 -31.05 14.82
C PHE A 513 9.57 -31.17 13.63
N LYS A 514 10.79 -30.62 13.74
CA LYS A 514 11.80 -30.72 12.67
C LYS A 514 12.16 -32.17 12.35
N GLN A 515 12.27 -33.03 13.36
CA GLN A 515 12.55 -34.45 13.19
C GLN A 515 11.39 -35.19 12.51
N ALA A 516 10.15 -34.76 12.76
CA ALA A 516 8.94 -35.27 12.11
C ALA A 516 8.95 -34.94 10.62
N ARG A 517 9.22 -33.67 10.28
CA ARG A 517 9.27 -33.19 8.89
C ARG A 517 10.39 -33.81 8.05
N TRP A 518 11.50 -34.20 8.65
CA TRP A 518 12.61 -34.86 7.93
C TRP A 518 12.25 -36.28 7.45
N ARG A 519 11.17 -36.90 7.95
CA ARG A 519 10.78 -38.28 7.63
C ARG A 519 9.68 -38.39 6.57
N GLU A 520 9.13 -37.27 6.11
CA GLU A 520 8.31 -37.16 4.89
C GLU A 520 9.19 -36.70 3.72
#